data_AF-A0A142YCH6-F1
#
_entry.id   AF-A0A142YCH6-F1
#
_cell.length_a   1.000
_cell.length_b   1.000
_cell.length_c   1.000
_cell.angle_alpha   90.00
_cell.angle_beta   90.00
_cell.angle_gamma   90.00
#
_symmetry.space_group_name_H-M   'P 1'
#
loop_
_entity.id
_entity.type
_entity.pdbx_description
1 polymer ?
#
loop_
_entity_poly.entity_id
_entity_poly.type
_entity_poly.pdbx_seq_one_letter_code
_entity_poly.pdbx_strand_id
1 'polypeptide(L)'
;MIVLNEPEHALVRFYDDSFRWIDVKRFAWDGVGEGESVLDSLLNSPHYRDTYISDDPHLSRSETIHGPYRVAEITPGDFESISPTAARAVVDEFSNLYQSPPAPELLQEIESLVLPRLHGAACYQLRPVENAEHELAGILEEFRELVAISRVAGEVALIVMAID
;
A
#
# COMPACT_ATOMS: atom_id res chain seq x y z
N MET A 1 22.44 5.10 -1.67
CA MET A 1 21.16 5.69 -1.20
C MET A 1 20.21 5.59 -2.37
N ILE A 2 19.17 4.77 -2.24
CA ILE A 2 18.16 4.63 -3.29
C ILE A 2 17.28 5.87 -3.22
N VAL A 3 16.98 6.45 -4.38
CA VAL A 3 16.14 7.64 -4.47
C VAL A 3 14.81 7.21 -5.08
N LEU A 4 13.76 7.37 -4.29
CA LEU A 4 12.38 7.28 -4.75
C LEU A 4 11.90 8.70 -5.05
N ASN A 5 11.46 8.94 -6.27
CA ASN A 5 10.97 10.26 -6.68
C ASN A 5 9.58 10.54 -6.07
N GLU A 6 9.10 11.77 -6.24
CA GLU A 6 7.71 12.11 -5.90
C GLU A 6 6.75 11.11 -6.59
N PRO A 7 5.86 10.44 -5.84
CA PRO A 7 5.02 9.41 -6.41
C PRO A 7 3.87 9.99 -7.23
N GLU A 8 3.51 9.29 -8.30
CA GLU A 8 2.17 9.43 -8.87
C GLU A 8 1.17 8.75 -7.93
N HIS A 9 0.02 9.39 -7.70
CA HIS A 9 -0.96 8.95 -6.72
C HIS A 9 -2.32 8.71 -7.37
N ALA A 10 -3.00 7.65 -6.95
CA ALA A 10 -4.36 7.33 -7.35
C ALA A 10 -5.10 6.68 -6.18
N LEU A 11 -6.39 7.00 -6.03
CA LEU A 11 -7.23 6.50 -4.97
C LEU A 11 -8.57 6.02 -5.56
N VAL A 12 -8.92 4.78 -5.26
CA VAL A 12 -10.16 4.14 -5.67
C VAL A 12 -11.04 3.95 -4.45
N ARG A 13 -12.28 4.40 -4.50
CA ARG A 13 -13.26 4.24 -3.40
C ARG A 13 -14.38 3.31 -3.82
N PHE A 14 -14.82 2.46 -2.90
CA PHE A 14 -15.99 1.62 -3.10
C PHE A 14 -17.25 2.42 -2.75
N TYR A 15 -18.19 2.52 -3.70
CA TYR A 15 -19.44 3.27 -3.54
C TYR A 15 -20.60 2.36 -3.14
N ASP A 16 -20.38 1.50 -2.13
CA ASP A 16 -21.32 0.50 -1.62
C ASP A 16 -21.58 0.63 -0.11
N ASP A 17 -21.39 1.83 0.45
CA ASP A 17 -21.51 2.16 1.89
C ASP A 17 -20.57 1.36 2.81
N SER A 18 -19.55 0.71 2.25
CA SER A 18 -18.57 -0.05 3.03
C SER A 18 -17.36 0.75 3.46
N PHE A 19 -17.21 1.99 2.97
CA PHE A 19 -16.03 2.85 3.21
C PHE A 19 -14.68 2.23 2.79
N ARG A 20 -14.69 1.10 2.04
CA ARG A 20 -13.47 0.51 1.47
C ARG A 20 -12.82 1.47 0.48
N TRP A 21 -11.49 1.47 0.47
CA TRP A 21 -10.70 2.15 -0.56
C TRP A 21 -9.38 1.44 -0.84
N ILE A 22 -8.79 1.76 -2.00
CA ILE A 22 -7.44 1.34 -2.41
C ILE A 22 -6.64 2.58 -2.80
N ASP A 23 -5.58 2.85 -2.07
CA ASP A 23 -4.62 3.92 -2.29
C ASP A 23 -3.38 3.36 -2.99
N VAL A 24 -2.95 3.98 -4.09
CA VAL A 24 -1.81 3.53 -4.87
C VAL A 24 -0.85 4.68 -5.11
N LYS A 25 0.38 4.54 -4.59
CA LYS A 25 1.50 5.43 -4.85
C LYS A 25 2.56 4.74 -5.71
N ARG A 26 2.96 5.38 -6.81
CA ARG A 26 3.94 4.85 -7.76
C ARG A 26 5.17 5.74 -7.77
N PHE A 27 6.26 5.23 -7.22
CA PHE A 27 7.55 5.89 -7.15
C PHE A 27 8.41 5.48 -8.34
N ALA A 28 8.92 6.45 -9.09
CA ALA A 28 9.96 6.18 -10.07
C ALA A 28 11.28 5.86 -9.33
N TRP A 29 11.93 4.78 -9.76
CA TRP A 29 13.13 4.21 -9.16
C TRP A 29 14.14 3.82 -10.24
N ASP A 30 15.43 4.05 -9.97
CA ASP A 30 16.53 3.81 -10.92
C ASP A 30 16.92 2.33 -11.09
N GLY A 31 16.23 1.42 -10.39
CA GLY A 31 16.47 -0.02 -10.46
C GLY A 31 17.68 -0.50 -9.63
N VAL A 32 18.32 0.36 -8.84
CA VAL A 32 19.50 0.05 -8.02
C VAL A 32 19.09 -0.43 -6.62
N GLY A 33 19.80 -1.44 -6.09
CA GLY A 33 19.63 -1.98 -4.73
C GLY A 33 18.72 -3.20 -4.69
N GLU A 34 18.78 -3.97 -3.60
CA GLU A 34 17.93 -5.15 -3.38
C GLU A 34 16.61 -4.79 -2.71
N GLY A 35 15.63 -5.70 -2.74
CA GLY A 35 14.28 -5.46 -2.23
C GLY A 35 14.25 -4.90 -0.80
N GLU A 36 15.06 -5.44 0.11
CA GLU A 36 15.17 -4.95 1.48
C GLU A 36 15.64 -3.48 1.56
N SER A 37 16.64 -3.11 0.75
CA SER A 37 17.14 -1.73 0.70
C SER A 37 16.15 -0.75 0.04
N VAL A 38 15.34 -1.25 -0.90
CA VAL A 38 14.26 -0.47 -1.52
C VAL A 38 13.13 -0.25 -0.51
N LEU A 39 12.74 -1.29 0.25
CA LEU A 39 11.78 -1.18 1.35
C LEU A 39 12.27 -0.20 2.41
N ASP A 40 13.52 -0.31 2.85
CA ASP A 40 14.12 0.64 3.79
C ASP A 40 14.04 2.09 3.26
N SER A 41 14.30 2.29 1.96
CA SER A 41 14.19 3.62 1.34
C SER A 41 12.74 4.11 1.23
N LEU A 42 11.78 3.19 1.04
CA LEU A 42 10.34 3.49 1.08
C LEU A 42 9.90 3.90 2.48
N LEU A 43 10.28 3.15 3.52
CA LEU A 43 9.93 3.44 4.93
C LEU A 43 10.51 4.79 5.40
N ASN A 44 11.67 5.18 4.88
CA ASN A 44 12.27 6.48 5.14
C ASN A 44 11.69 7.62 4.27
N SER A 45 10.84 7.30 3.29
CA SER A 45 10.19 8.29 2.44
C SER A 45 9.14 9.07 3.24
N PRO A 46 9.07 10.40 3.11
CA PRO A 46 7.98 11.17 3.70
C PRO A 46 6.59 10.78 3.15
N HIS A 47 6.54 10.15 1.97
CA HIS A 47 5.32 9.66 1.34
C HIS A 47 4.85 8.31 1.87
N TYR A 48 5.58 7.67 2.78
CA TYR A 48 5.15 6.48 3.49
C TYR A 48 4.43 6.84 4.81
N ARG A 49 4.19 8.12 5.09
CA ARG A 49 3.70 8.57 6.40
C ARG A 49 2.24 9.01 6.35
N ASP A 50 1.48 8.41 5.46
CA ASP A 50 0.07 8.72 5.33
C ASP A 50 -0.67 8.12 6.52
N THR A 51 -1.38 8.96 7.25
CA THR A 51 -2.03 8.52 8.48
C THR A 51 -3.31 7.74 8.21
N TYR A 52 -3.97 8.03 7.09
CA TYR A 52 -5.28 7.51 6.70
C TYR A 52 -6.40 7.70 7.75
N ILE A 53 -6.20 8.55 8.76
CA ILE A 53 -7.19 8.83 9.83
C ILE A 53 -7.91 10.18 9.65
N SER A 54 -7.75 10.84 8.52
CA SER A 54 -8.35 12.15 8.24
C SER A 54 -8.68 12.30 6.75
N ASP A 55 -9.53 13.29 6.43
CA ASP A 55 -10.00 13.57 5.06
C ASP A 55 -8.87 13.85 4.05
N ASP A 56 -7.68 14.26 4.53
CA ASP A 56 -6.51 14.48 3.68
C ASP A 56 -5.23 13.94 4.35
N PRO A 57 -5.03 12.61 4.32
CA PRO A 57 -3.95 11.95 5.03
C PRO A 57 -2.56 12.24 4.43
N HIS A 58 -2.50 12.90 3.26
CA HIS A 58 -1.27 13.14 2.50
C HIS A 58 -0.64 14.53 2.76
N LEU A 59 -1.32 15.41 3.51
CA LEU A 59 -0.87 16.80 3.73
C LEU A 59 0.41 16.87 4.57
N SER A 60 0.54 16.00 5.56
CA SER A 60 1.63 16.08 6.52
C SER A 60 2.69 15.02 6.22
N ARG A 61 3.81 15.49 5.67
CA ARG A 61 4.99 14.66 5.38
C ARG A 61 5.86 14.39 6.62
N SER A 62 5.46 14.93 7.77
CA SER A 62 6.20 14.87 9.05
C SER A 62 5.59 13.94 10.07
N GLU A 63 4.54 13.20 9.71
CA GLU A 63 3.84 12.31 10.63
C GLU A 63 4.76 11.17 11.11
N THR A 64 4.46 10.69 12.31
CA THR A 64 5.19 9.56 12.92
C THR A 64 4.42 8.24 12.81
N ILE A 65 3.28 8.26 12.12
CA ILE A 65 2.38 7.12 11.94
C ILE A 65 2.12 6.88 10.44
N HIS A 66 1.77 5.65 10.12
CA HIS A 66 1.36 5.19 8.80
C HIS A 66 0.23 4.16 8.96
N GLY A 67 -0.97 4.51 8.47
CA GLY A 67 -2.18 3.77 8.81
C GLY A 67 -2.28 3.52 10.32
N PRO A 68 -2.46 2.27 10.78
CA PRO A 68 -2.60 1.97 12.21
C PRO A 68 -1.27 1.95 12.97
N TYR A 69 -0.11 2.06 12.31
CA TYR A 69 1.20 1.76 12.92
C TYR A 69 2.06 3.00 13.14
N ARG A 70 2.90 2.98 14.17
CA ARG A 70 4.01 3.95 14.33
C ARG A 70 5.12 3.58 13.36
N VAL A 71 5.50 4.54 12.49
CA VAL A 71 6.53 4.33 11.44
C VAL A 71 7.86 3.85 12.01
N ALA A 72 8.23 4.32 13.21
CA ALA A 72 9.48 3.93 13.87
C ALA A 72 9.57 2.44 14.23
N GLU A 73 8.43 1.73 14.28
CA GLU A 73 8.34 0.32 14.63
C GLU A 73 8.23 -0.58 13.39
N ILE A 74 8.07 0.00 12.19
CA ILE A 74 7.99 -0.75 10.93
C ILE A 74 9.40 -0.92 10.36
N THR A 75 9.76 -2.16 10.07
CA THR A 75 11.05 -2.52 9.48
C THR A 75 10.85 -3.26 8.16
N PRO A 76 11.87 -3.32 7.28
CA PRO A 76 11.81 -4.18 6.10
C PRO A 76 11.53 -5.66 6.43
N GLY A 77 11.87 -6.13 7.64
CA GLY A 77 11.60 -7.50 8.08
C GLY A 77 10.13 -7.80 8.36
N ASP A 78 9.29 -6.78 8.50
CA ASP A 78 7.85 -6.93 8.69
C ASP A 78 7.12 -7.22 7.37
N PHE A 79 7.81 -7.03 6.25
CA PHE A 79 7.33 -7.35 4.92
C PHE A 79 7.65 -8.81 4.56
N GLU A 80 6.60 -9.59 4.35
CA GLU A 80 6.71 -10.94 3.81
C GLU A 80 6.80 -10.91 2.29
N SER A 81 7.80 -11.57 1.70
CA SER A 81 7.85 -11.77 0.25
C SER A 81 6.74 -12.73 -0.18
N ILE A 82 5.90 -12.29 -1.10
CA ILE A 82 4.81 -13.08 -1.67
C ILE A 82 4.90 -13.12 -3.19
N SER A 83 4.29 -14.14 -3.79
CA SER A 83 4.21 -14.20 -5.26
C SER A 83 3.27 -13.12 -5.82
N PRO A 84 3.46 -12.65 -7.07
CA PRO A 84 2.50 -11.78 -7.74
C PRO A 84 1.05 -12.30 -7.73
N THR A 85 0.88 -13.61 -7.85
CA THR A 85 -0.43 -14.26 -7.78
C THR A 85 -1.05 -14.15 -6.38
N ALA A 86 -0.24 -14.30 -5.32
CA ALA A 86 -0.70 -14.10 -3.96
C ALA A 86 -1.03 -12.63 -3.68
N ALA A 87 -0.21 -11.69 -4.16
CA ALA A 87 -0.49 -10.26 -4.05
C ALA A 87 -1.81 -9.89 -4.73
N ARG A 88 -2.07 -10.44 -5.93
CA ARG A 88 -3.36 -10.29 -6.60
C ARG A 88 -4.50 -10.87 -5.76
N ALA A 89 -4.32 -12.05 -5.16
CA ALA A 89 -5.34 -12.67 -4.34
C ALA A 89 -5.70 -11.81 -3.11
N VAL A 90 -4.74 -11.09 -2.51
CA VAL A 90 -5.01 -10.13 -1.43
C VAL A 90 -5.93 -9.00 -1.90
N VAL A 91 -5.69 -8.45 -3.09
CA VAL A 91 -6.52 -7.39 -3.69
C VAL A 91 -7.91 -7.91 -4.05
N ASP A 92 -7.98 -9.11 -4.63
CA ASP A 92 -9.25 -9.76 -4.99
C ASP A 92 -10.06 -10.07 -3.72
N GLU A 93 -9.44 -10.58 -2.66
CA GLU A 93 -10.09 -10.85 -1.37
C GLU A 93 -10.62 -9.56 -0.74
N PHE A 94 -9.79 -8.51 -0.67
CA PHE A 94 -10.21 -7.21 -0.13
C PHE A 94 -11.40 -6.63 -0.90
N SER A 95 -11.36 -6.71 -2.23
CA SER A 95 -12.44 -6.21 -3.10
C SER A 95 -13.76 -6.95 -2.89
N ASN A 96 -13.71 -8.20 -2.42
CA ASN A 96 -14.87 -9.08 -2.22
C ASN A 96 -15.20 -9.32 -0.73
N LEU A 97 -14.71 -8.49 0.20
CA LEU A 97 -14.98 -8.64 1.63
C LEU A 97 -16.47 -8.63 1.99
N TYR A 98 -17.30 -7.96 1.18
CA TYR A 98 -18.73 -7.79 1.43
C TYR A 98 -19.57 -8.57 0.40
N GLN A 99 -20.79 -8.95 0.79
CA GLN A 99 -21.64 -9.88 0.04
C GLN A 99 -22.07 -9.35 -1.34
N SER A 100 -22.15 -8.03 -1.50
CA SER A 100 -22.44 -7.40 -2.78
C SER A 100 -21.15 -7.23 -3.57
N PRO A 101 -21.02 -7.83 -4.76
CA PRO A 101 -19.83 -7.62 -5.58
C PRO A 101 -19.73 -6.15 -5.98
N PRO A 102 -18.51 -5.60 -6.10
CA PRO A 102 -18.33 -4.26 -6.61
C PRO A 102 -18.88 -4.11 -8.03
N ALA A 103 -19.26 -2.89 -8.42
CA ALA A 103 -19.68 -2.60 -9.78
C ALA A 103 -18.59 -3.03 -10.79
N PRO A 104 -18.95 -3.59 -11.96
CA PRO A 104 -17.97 -4.02 -12.96
C PRO A 104 -16.96 -2.94 -13.37
N GLU A 105 -17.41 -1.68 -13.42
CA GLU A 105 -16.57 -0.53 -13.74
C GLU A 105 -15.50 -0.29 -12.66
N LEU A 106 -15.87 -0.47 -11.39
CA LEU A 106 -14.95 -0.36 -10.26
C LEU A 106 -13.93 -1.50 -10.26
N LEU A 107 -14.37 -2.73 -10.56
CA LEU A 107 -13.45 -3.86 -10.74
C LEU A 107 -12.47 -3.58 -11.87
N GLN A 108 -12.93 -3.07 -13.00
CA GLN A 108 -12.06 -2.72 -14.12
C GLN A 108 -11.08 -1.60 -13.75
N GLU A 109 -11.51 -0.61 -12.97
CA GLU A 109 -10.65 0.45 -12.45
C GLU A 109 -9.54 -0.13 -11.58
N ILE A 110 -9.89 -0.96 -10.58
CA ILE A 110 -8.92 -1.67 -9.71
C ILE A 110 -7.98 -2.54 -10.55
N GLU A 111 -8.51 -3.30 -11.51
CA GLU A 111 -7.69 -4.15 -12.38
C GLU A 111 -6.68 -3.33 -13.17
N SER A 112 -7.11 -2.22 -13.75
CA SER A 112 -6.26 -1.32 -14.52
C SER A 112 -5.23 -0.61 -13.65
N LEU A 113 -5.57 -0.33 -12.38
CA LEU A 113 -4.74 0.41 -11.44
C LEU A 113 -3.75 -0.49 -10.68
N VAL A 114 -4.09 -1.72 -10.34
CA VAL A 114 -3.27 -2.55 -9.45
C VAL A 114 -2.56 -3.66 -10.21
N LEU A 115 -3.24 -4.41 -11.09
CA LEU A 115 -2.66 -5.64 -11.66
C LEU A 115 -1.38 -5.42 -12.50
N PRO A 116 -1.24 -4.35 -13.30
CA PRO A 116 0.00 -4.10 -14.03
C PRO A 116 1.22 -3.93 -13.12
N ARG A 117 1.03 -3.46 -11.89
CA ARG A 117 2.10 -3.22 -10.90
C ARG A 117 2.60 -4.52 -10.29
N LEU A 118 1.71 -5.50 -10.13
CA LEU A 118 2.05 -6.80 -9.57
C LEU A 118 2.74 -7.69 -10.61
N HIS A 119 2.43 -7.54 -11.89
CA HIS A 119 2.91 -8.42 -12.94
C HIS A 119 4.44 -8.35 -13.13
N GLY A 120 5.13 -9.44 -12.77
CA GLY A 120 6.58 -9.57 -12.91
C GLY A 120 7.39 -8.77 -11.87
N ALA A 121 6.73 -8.20 -10.86
CA ALA A 121 7.37 -7.50 -9.76
C ALA A 121 7.74 -8.46 -8.62
N ALA A 122 8.74 -8.10 -7.83
CA ALA A 122 8.93 -8.68 -6.50
C ALA A 122 7.86 -8.06 -5.58
N CYS A 123 6.97 -8.89 -5.04
CA CYS A 123 5.84 -8.43 -4.22
C CYS A 123 6.11 -8.72 -2.75
N TYR A 124 5.65 -7.80 -1.91
CA TYR A 124 5.80 -7.85 -0.46
C TYR A 124 4.47 -7.47 0.18
N GLN A 125 4.11 -8.13 1.27
CA GLN A 125 2.94 -7.80 2.08
C GLN A 125 3.40 -7.43 3.49
N LEU A 126 2.92 -6.30 4.00
CA LEU A 126 3.13 -5.95 5.40
C LEU A 126 2.33 -6.92 6.27
N ARG A 127 3.02 -7.65 7.15
CA ARG A 127 2.38 -8.47 8.18
C ARG A 127 1.94 -7.57 9.34
N PRO A 128 1.00 -8.03 10.20
CA PRO A 128 0.73 -7.34 11.45
C PRO A 128 2.01 -7.08 12.24
N VAL A 129 2.25 -5.82 12.60
CA VAL A 129 3.45 -5.40 13.32
C VAL A 129 3.14 -5.35 14.81
N GLU A 130 3.69 -6.31 15.55
CA GLU A 130 3.38 -6.46 16.98
C GLU A 130 3.78 -5.22 17.78
N ASN A 131 2.86 -4.70 18.61
CA ASN A 131 3.05 -3.53 19.46
C ASN A 131 3.35 -2.20 18.73
N ALA A 132 3.16 -2.15 17.40
CA ALA A 132 3.35 -0.93 16.62
C ALA A 132 2.09 -0.05 16.56
N GLU A 133 0.91 -0.60 16.88
CA GLU A 133 -0.36 0.12 16.81
C GLU A 133 -0.37 1.38 17.68
N HIS A 134 -0.79 2.51 17.10
CA HIS A 134 -1.01 3.74 17.86
C HIS A 134 -2.42 3.81 18.47
N GLU A 135 -2.64 4.78 19.33
CA GLU A 135 -3.87 4.96 20.11
C GLU A 135 -5.13 5.22 19.27
N LEU A 136 -4.97 5.52 17.98
CA LEU A 136 -6.05 5.73 17.02
C LEU A 136 -6.09 4.63 15.94
N ALA A 137 -5.33 3.52 16.12
CA ALA A 137 -5.27 2.44 15.14
C ALA A 137 -6.64 1.85 14.79
N GLY A 138 -7.54 1.80 15.77
CA GLY A 138 -8.91 1.30 15.59
C GLY A 138 -9.86 2.25 14.85
N ILE A 139 -9.38 3.36 14.28
CA ILE A 139 -10.15 4.15 13.31
C ILE A 139 -10.32 3.36 12.01
N LEU A 140 -9.29 2.59 11.61
CA LEU A 140 -9.37 1.74 10.43
C LEU A 140 -9.88 0.36 10.84
N GLU A 141 -11.01 -0.09 10.31
CA GLU A 141 -11.58 -1.41 10.62
C GLU A 141 -10.76 -2.56 10.02
N GLU A 142 -10.04 -2.28 8.93
CA GLU A 142 -9.18 -3.22 8.20
C GLU A 142 -8.05 -2.42 7.54
N PHE A 143 -6.85 -3.01 7.48
CA PHE A 143 -5.68 -2.39 6.86
C PHE A 143 -4.76 -3.46 6.27
N ARG A 144 -4.54 -3.37 4.96
CA ARG A 144 -3.65 -4.26 4.21
C ARG A 144 -2.71 -3.42 3.36
N GLU A 145 -1.45 -3.81 3.32
CA GLU A 145 -0.44 -3.13 2.52
C GLU A 145 0.35 -4.12 1.67
N LEU A 146 0.53 -3.74 0.41
CA LEU A 146 1.40 -4.41 -0.54
C LEU A 146 2.44 -3.43 -1.07
N VAL A 147 3.65 -3.92 -1.28
CA VAL A 147 4.70 -3.22 -2.01
C VAL A 147 5.11 -4.08 -3.20
N ALA A 148 5.08 -3.51 -4.41
CA ALA A 148 5.52 -4.16 -5.64
C ALA A 148 6.74 -3.43 -6.21
N ILE A 149 7.84 -4.15 -6.38
CA ILE A 149 9.11 -3.61 -6.87
C ILE A 149 9.38 -4.19 -8.26
N SER A 150 9.31 -3.34 -9.29
CA SER A 150 9.54 -3.73 -10.68
C SER A 150 10.80 -3.05 -11.23
N ARG A 151 11.88 -3.82 -11.35
CA ARG A 151 13.11 -3.36 -12.02
C ARG A 151 12.91 -3.08 -13.50
N VAL A 152 12.01 -3.83 -14.15
CA VAL A 152 11.73 -3.69 -15.59
C VAL A 152 10.96 -2.40 -15.85
N ALA A 153 10.00 -2.07 -14.99
CA ALA A 153 9.24 -0.81 -15.10
C ALA A 153 9.97 0.39 -14.50
N GLY A 154 11.02 0.17 -13.69
CA GLY A 154 11.68 1.25 -12.93
C GLY A 154 10.74 1.87 -11.90
N GLU A 155 9.92 1.04 -11.25
CA GLU A 155 8.84 1.50 -10.38
C GLU A 155 8.81 0.72 -9.06
N VAL A 156 8.50 1.43 -7.98
CA VAL A 156 8.06 0.87 -6.70
C VAL A 156 6.64 1.33 -6.48
N ALA A 157 5.70 0.40 -6.34
CA ALA A 157 4.31 0.71 -6.02
C ALA A 157 4.02 0.36 -4.56
N LEU A 158 3.51 1.32 -3.80
CA LEU A 158 2.89 1.15 -2.49
C LEU A 158 1.37 1.10 -2.72
N ILE A 159 0.74 0.01 -2.29
CA ILE A 159 -0.69 -0.23 -2.46
C ILE A 159 -1.26 -0.48 -1.07
N VAL A 160 -2.08 0.45 -0.58
CA VAL A 160 -2.77 0.35 0.71
C VAL A 160 -4.25 0.11 0.45
N MET A 161 -4.84 -0.80 1.21
CA MET A 161 -6.25 -1.11 1.18
C MET A 161 -6.77 -0.99 2.61
N ALA A 162 -7.80 -0.18 2.83
CA ALA A 162 -8.34 0.00 4.18
C ALA A 162 -9.85 0.29 4.17
N ILE A 163 -10.42 0.25 5.38
CA ILE A 163 -11.82 0.54 5.68
C ILE A 163 -11.84 1.60 6.78
N ASP A 164 -12.47 2.73 6.49
CA ASP A 164 -12.71 3.82 7.45
C ASP A 164 -13.96 3.57 8.33
#